data_AF-A0A661GWM3-F1
#
_entry.id   AF-A0A661GWM3-F1
#
_cell.length_a   1.000
_cell.length_b   1.000
_cell.length_c   1.000
_cell.angle_alpha   90.00
_cell.angle_beta   90.00
_cell.angle_gamma   90.00
#
_symmetry.space_group_name_H-M   'P 1'
#
loop_
_entity.id
_entity.type
_entity.pdbx_description
1 polymer ?
#
loop_
_entity_poly.entity_id
_entity_poly.type
_entity_poly.pdbx_seq_one_letter_code
_entity_poly.pdbx_strand_id
1 'polypeptide(L)' 'MSVEHHNLIHEFPELKSRIHEMKLGDTHFRRLFDEYHNLTRNIEKMEDEVTPVATRTEEDAKVRRVHLKDELYRLLTAAA' A
#
# COMPACT_ATOMS: atom_id res chain seq x y z
N MET A 1 13.23 2.36 -15.67
CA MET A 1 11.84 1.87 -15.54
C MET A 1 11.34 2.32 -14.19
N SER A 2 10.85 3.56 -14.15
CA SER A 2 10.23 4.14 -12.96
C SER A 2 8.84 3.53 -12.91
N VAL A 3 8.66 2.45 -12.16
CA VAL A 3 7.31 2.01 -11.80
C VAL A 3 6.70 3.23 -11.13
N GLU A 4 5.76 3.90 -11.81
CA GLU A 4 4.91 4.92 -11.22
C GLU A 4 4.08 4.21 -10.19
N HIS A 5 4.74 4.10 -9.05
CA HIS A 5 4.43 3.31 -7.90
C HIS A 5 3.22 4.01 -7.28
N HIS A 6 2.00 3.47 -7.51
CA HIS A 6 0.80 3.74 -6.69
C HIS A 6 1.10 3.32 -5.25
N ASN A 7 1.93 4.11 -4.60
CA ASN A 7 2.45 3.92 -3.27
C ASN A 7 1.89 5.05 -2.43
N LEU A 8 1.78 4.79 -1.13
CA LEU A 8 1.36 5.76 -0.12
C LEU A 8 2.02 7.13 -0.28
N ILE A 9 3.27 7.17 -0.77
CA ILE A 9 4.06 8.37 -1.05
C ILE A 9 3.46 9.28 -2.14
N HIS A 10 2.80 8.70 -3.13
CA HIS A 10 2.12 9.41 -4.22
C HIS A 10 0.74 9.91 -3.77
N GLU A 11 0.03 9.11 -2.95
CA GLU A 11 -1.26 9.50 -2.36
C GLU A 11 -1.10 10.56 -1.25
N PHE A 12 0.02 10.54 -0.53
CA PHE A 12 0.31 11.47 0.57
C PHE A 12 1.70 12.09 0.40
N PRO A 13 1.87 13.03 -0.56
CA PRO A 13 3.15 13.69 -0.80
C PRO A 13 3.63 14.49 0.43
N GLU A 14 2.70 14.99 1.26
CA GLU A 14 3.01 15.69 2.51
C GLU A 14 3.62 14.77 3.57
N LEU A 15 3.23 13.49 3.59
CA LEU A 15 3.73 12.49 4.55
C LEU A 15 4.98 11.79 4.04
N LYS A 16 5.44 12.06 2.82
CA LYS A 16 6.59 11.40 2.18
C LYS A 16 7.84 11.38 3.06
N SER A 17 8.20 12.51 3.68
CA SER A 17 9.37 12.58 4.57
C SER A 17 9.18 11.69 5.79
N ARG A 18 8.00 11.74 6.42
CA ARG A 18 7.63 10.94 7.59
C ARG A 18 7.63 9.44 7.28
N ILE A 19 7.08 9.05 6.13
CA ILE A 19 7.11 7.69 5.58
C ILE A 19 8.55 7.22 5.41
N HIS A 20 9.44 8.08 4.91
CA HIS A 20 10.85 7.74 4.72
C HIS A 20 11.56 7.50 6.07
N GLU A 21 11.33 8.36 7.06
CA GLU A 21 11.86 8.20 8.41
C GLU A 21 11.33 6.92 9.08
N MET A 22 10.02 6.67 9.01
CA MET A 22 9.42 5.44 9.53
C MET A 22 9.91 4.20 8.79
N LYS A 23 10.13 4.26 7.48
CA LYS A 23 10.67 3.11 6.73
C LYS A 23 12.11 2.75 7.15
N LEU A 24 12.88 3.75 7.59
CA LEU A 24 14.25 3.57 8.07
C LEU A 24 14.31 3.10 9.52
N GLY A 25 13.46 3.66 10.39
CA GLY A 25 13.45 3.39 11.82
C GLY A 25 12.50 2.28 12.27
N ASP A 26 11.45 2.01 11.50
CA ASP A 26 10.34 1.14 11.87
C ASP A 26 10.21 -0.05 10.90
N THR A 27 10.59 -1.22 11.40
CA THR A 27 10.57 -2.47 10.61
C THR A 27 9.15 -2.93 10.33
N HIS A 28 8.19 -2.56 11.19
CA HIS A 28 6.79 -2.92 11.03
C HIS A 28 6.16 -2.12 9.88
N PHE A 29 6.40 -0.81 9.85
CA PHE A 29 6.01 0.08 8.76
C PHE A 29 6.58 -0.41 7.42
N ARG A 30 7.84 -0.81 7.39
CA ARG A 30 8.49 -1.33 6.17
C ARG A 30 7.79 -2.58 5.63
N ARG A 31 7.35 -3.51 6.48
CA ARG A 31 6.62 -4.73 6.07
C ARG A 31 5.24 -4.38 5.51
N LEU A 32 4.48 -3.55 6.21
CA LEU A 32 3.15 -3.12 5.78
C LEU A 32 3.18 -2.36 4.45
N PHE A 33 4.21 -1.53 4.26
CA PHE A 33 4.41 -0.81 3.02
C PHE A 33 4.69 -1.75 1.84
N ASP A 34 5.50 -2.80 2.05
CA ASP A 34 5.80 -3.80 1.03
C ASP A 34 4.57 -4.66 0.69
N GLU A 35 3.78 -5.03 1.70
CA GLU A 35 2.48 -5.70 1.53
C GLU A 35 1.50 -4.84 0.74
N TYR A 36 1.35 -3.56 1.09
CA TYR A 36 0.50 -2.62 0.36
C TYR A 36 0.94 -2.50 -1.10
N HIS A 37 2.24 -2.41 -1.33
CA HIS A 37 2.78 -2.27 -2.67
C HIS A 37 2.56 -3.51 -3.53
N ASN A 38 2.80 -4.70 -2.97
CA ASN A 38 2.51 -5.96 -3.64
C ASN A 38 1.01 -6.13 -3.92
N LEU A 39 0.16 -5.78 -2.96
CA LEU A 39 -1.27 -5.90 -3.09
C LEU A 39 -1.83 -4.97 -4.17
N THR A 40 -1.43 -3.69 -4.18
CA THR A 40 -1.83 -2.75 -5.23
C THR A 40 -1.40 -3.24 -6.60
N ARG A 41 -0.14 -3.68 -6.75
CA ARG A 41 0.32 -4.27 -8.02
C ARG A 41 -0.46 -5.52 -8.40
N ASN A 42 -0.87 -6.33 -7.42
CA ASN A 42 -1.68 -7.53 -7.67
C ASN A 42 -3.07 -7.13 -8.14
N ILE A 43 -3.71 -6.15 -7.51
CA ILE A 43 -5.00 -5.59 -7.95
C ILE A 43 -4.87 -5.03 -9.37
N GLU A 44 -3.87 -4.20 -9.65
CA GLU A 44 -3.64 -3.65 -10.99
C GLU A 44 -3.43 -4.76 -12.03
N LYS A 45 -2.70 -5.84 -11.70
CA LYS A 45 -2.57 -7.01 -12.57
C LYS A 45 -3.87 -7.79 -12.73
N MET A 46 -4.67 -7.91 -11.67
CA MET A 46 -5.99 -8.54 -11.72
C MET A 46 -6.97 -7.73 -12.57
N GLU A 47 -6.83 -6.39 -12.58
CA GLU A 47 -7.60 -5.46 -13.41
C GLU A 47 -7.11 -5.44 -14.87
N ASP A 48 -5.79 -5.54 -15.11
CA ASP A 48 -5.15 -5.48 -16.44
C ASP A 48 -5.17 -6.83 -17.17
N GLU A 49 -5.04 -7.95 -16.44
CA GLU A 49 -5.04 -9.30 -17.01
C GLU A 49 -6.44 -9.92 -16.96
N VAL A 50 -7.06 -9.94 -18.14
CA VAL A 50 -8.17 -10.79 -18.65
C VAL A 50 -8.34 -12.12 -17.91
N THR A 51 -8.78 -12.07 -16.66
CA THR A 51 -9.07 -13.23 -15.85
C THR A 51 -10.38 -12.93 -15.14
N PRO A 52 -11.39 -13.81 -15.17
CA PRO A 52 -12.52 -13.71 -14.26
C PRO A 52 -12.01 -14.06 -12.86
N VAL A 53 -11.18 -13.18 -12.28
CA VAL A 53 -10.88 -13.20 -10.87
C VAL A 53 -12.22 -13.11 -10.19
N ALA A 54 -12.65 -14.23 -9.61
CA ALA A 54 -13.90 -14.35 -8.91
C ALA A 54 -13.99 -13.14 -7.98
N THR A 55 -15.02 -12.31 -8.18
CA THR A 55 -15.29 -11.02 -7.49
C THR A 55 -14.78 -10.98 -6.05
N ARG A 56 -14.91 -12.08 -5.32
CA ARG A 56 -14.38 -12.31 -3.98
C ARG A 56 -12.89 -12.01 -3.76
N THR A 57 -11.98 -12.33 -4.68
CA THR A 57 -10.53 -12.07 -4.51
C THR A 57 -10.21 -10.59 -4.66
N GLU A 58 -10.85 -9.94 -5.62
CA GLU A 58 -10.71 -8.50 -5.85
C GLU A 58 -11.32 -7.68 -4.71
N GLU A 59 -12.49 -8.11 -4.21
CA GLU A 59 -13.12 -7.55 -3.01
C GLU A 59 -12.22 -7.71 -1.78
N ASP A 60 -11.67 -8.91 -1.55
CA ASP A 60 -10.75 -9.16 -0.44
C ASP A 60 -9.47 -8.32 -0.56
N ALA A 61 -8.94 -8.17 -1.78
CA ALA A 61 -7.78 -7.32 -2.04
C ALA A 61 -8.10 -5.84 -1.81
N LYS A 62 -9.26 -5.34 -2.22
CA LYS A 62 -9.72 -3.97 -1.94
C LYS A 62 -9.85 -3.73 -0.43
N VAL A 63 -10.43 -4.68 0.30
CA VAL A 63 -10.53 -4.63 1.77
C VAL A 63 -9.14 -4.56 2.39
N ARG A 64 -8.24 -5.48 2.03
CA ARG A 64 -6.85 -5.46 2.53
C ARG A 64 -6.12 -4.16 2.19
N ARG A 65 -6.34 -3.60 1.00
CA ARG A 65 -5.73 -2.32 0.60
C ARG A 65 -6.16 -1.20 1.54
N VAL A 66 -7.45 -1.13 1.87
CA VAL A 66 -7.97 -0.15 2.83
C VAL A 66 -7.39 -0.39 4.23
N HIS A 67 -7.35 -1.64 4.70
CA HIS A 67 -6.77 -1.99 6.00
C HIS A 67 -5.30 -1.60 6.12
N LEU A 68 -4.48 -1.95 5.12
CA LEU A 68 -3.07 -1.60 5.07
C LEU A 68 -2.88 -0.08 5.03
N LYS A 69 -3.73 0.64 4.28
CA LYS A 69 -3.69 2.11 4.26
C LYS A 69 -4.01 2.69 5.63
N ASP A 70 -5.05 2.19 6.30
CA ASP A 70 -5.46 2.64 7.63
C ASP A 70 -4.35 2.36 8.66
N GLU A 71 -3.72 1.19 8.60
CA GLU A 71 -2.64 0.82 9.51
C GLU A 71 -1.37 1.65 9.28
N LEU A 72 -1.00 1.88 8.02
CA LEU A 72 0.09 2.80 7.66
C LEU A 72 -0.21 4.23 8.13
N TYR A 73 -1.44 4.71 7.97
CA TYR A 73 -1.86 6.03 8.44
C TYR A 73 -1.85 6.13 9.97
N ARG A 74 -2.30 5.09 10.68
CA ARG A 74 -2.19 5.01 12.15
C ARG A 74 -0.74 5.05 12.59
N LEU A 75 0.17 4.34 11.94
CA LEU A 75 1.59 4.39 12.29
C LEU A 75 2.17 5.79 12.08
N LEU A 76 1.84 6.43 10.95
CA LEU A 76 2.29 7.79 10.63
C LEU A 76 1.76 8.85 11.61
N THR A 77 0.55 8.66 12.13
CA THR A 77 -0.09 9.57 13.10
C THR A 77 0.23 9.23 14.56
N ALA A 78 0.49 7.96 14.88
CA ALA A 78 0.86 7.51 16.22
C ALA A 78 2.33 7.80 16.57
N ALA A 79 3.21 7.89 15.57
CA ALA A 79 4.59 8.34 15.76
C ALA A 79 4.72 9.88 15.89
N ALA A 80 3.68 10.55 16.42
CA ALA A 80 3.63 11.99 16.67
C ALA A 80 3.82 12.30 18.16
#